data_AF-A0A933YL50-F1
#
_entry.id   AF-A0A933YL50-F1
#
_cell.length_a   1.000
_cell.length_b   1.000
_cell.length_c   1.000
_cell.angle_alpha   90.00
_cell.angle_beta   90.00
_cell.angle_gamma   90.00
#
_symmetry.space_group_name_H-M   'P 1'
#
loop_
_entity.id
_entity.type
_entity.pdbx_description
1 polymer ?
#
loop_
_entity_poly.entity_id
_entity_poly.type
_entity_poly.pdbx_seq_one_letter_code
_entity_poly.pdbx_strand_id
1 'polypeptide(L)'
;MTQLSIQSSDERKKQRLNTLVQQALDRESNLLRSAIEKTRAQLTVFETKHALSSDEFFRRFQAGQTDDSDDFVDWSGEYQIYLSLLEQANALKDVVVCK
;
A
#
# COMPACT_ATOMS: atom_id res chain seq x y z
N MET A 1 -15.77 -2.83 8.30
CA MET A 1 -15.50 -4.28 8.48
C MET A 1 -16.02 -4.99 7.24
N THR A 2 -15.12 -5.56 6.44
CA THR A 2 -15.48 -6.19 5.17
C THR A 2 -15.46 -7.71 5.36
N GLN A 3 -16.57 -8.37 5.10
CA GLN A 3 -16.73 -9.81 5.32
C GLN A 3 -16.70 -10.56 3.99
N LEU A 4 -15.81 -11.55 3.87
CA LEU A 4 -15.73 -12.44 2.72
C LEU A 4 -16.22 -13.83 3.12
N SER A 5 -17.21 -14.36 2.39
CA SER A 5 -17.74 -15.71 2.65
C SER A 5 -17.70 -16.57 1.39
N ILE A 6 -17.31 -17.84 1.56
CA ILE A 6 -17.29 -18.84 0.50
C ILE A 6 -18.49 -19.76 0.69
N GLN A 7 -19.34 -19.83 -0.34
CA GLN A 7 -20.53 -20.69 -0.36
C GLN A 7 -20.25 -21.93 -1.21
N SER A 8 -20.38 -23.11 -0.61
CA SER A 8 -20.19 -24.41 -1.27
C SER A 8 -20.96 -25.48 -0.49
N SER A 9 -21.65 -26.36 -1.20
CA SER A 9 -22.31 -27.54 -0.62
C SER A 9 -21.33 -28.65 -0.20
N ASP A 10 -20.10 -28.61 -0.74
CA ASP A 10 -19.00 -29.46 -0.28
C ASP A 10 -18.22 -28.71 0.83
N GLU A 11 -18.38 -29.17 2.07
CA GLU A 11 -17.70 -28.61 3.25
C GLU A 11 -16.18 -28.79 3.23
N ARG A 12 -15.67 -29.88 2.64
CA ARG A 12 -14.21 -30.07 2.52
C ARG A 12 -13.63 -29.08 1.52
N LYS A 13 -14.31 -28.87 0.39
CA LYS A 13 -13.95 -27.85 -0.60
C LYS A 13 -14.02 -26.45 0.01
N LYS A 14 -15.10 -26.13 0.72
CA LYS A 14 -15.28 -24.85 1.43
C LYS A 14 -14.11 -24.58 2.37
N GLN A 15 -13.76 -25.55 3.22
CA GLN A 15 -12.67 -25.40 4.17
C GLN A 15 -11.31 -25.21 3.48
N ARG A 16 -11.03 -25.97 2.41
CA ARG A 16 -9.78 -25.79 1.64
C ARG A 16 -9.71 -24.42 0.99
N LEU A 17 -10.81 -23.94 0.40
CA LEU A 17 -10.87 -22.62 -0.21
C LEU A 17 -10.70 -21.50 0.82
N ASN A 18 -11.33 -21.60 1.99
CA ASN A 18 -11.15 -20.64 3.08
C ASN A 18 -9.68 -20.52 3.49
N THR A 19 -8.99 -21.65 3.67
CA THR A 19 -7.56 -21.66 3.99
C THR A 19 -6.72 -21.03 2.88
N LEU A 20 -6.97 -21.38 1.61
CA LEU A 20 -6.22 -20.84 0.48
C LEU A 20 -6.41 -19.33 0.31
N VAL A 21 -7.64 -18.84 0.48
CA VAL A 21 -7.94 -17.41 0.42
C VAL A 21 -7.27 -16.67 1.58
N GLN A 22 -7.33 -17.20 2.80
CA GLN A 22 -6.64 -16.61 3.94
C GLN A 22 -5.13 -16.52 3.69
N GLN A 23 -4.51 -17.60 3.20
CA GLN A 23 -3.07 -17.61 2.88
C GLN A 23 -2.71 -16.61 1.78
N ALA A 24 -3.56 -16.43 0.78
CA ALA A 24 -3.35 -15.43 -0.28
C ALA A 24 -3.43 -14.00 0.27
N LEU A 25 -4.41 -13.71 1.14
CA LEU A 25 -4.55 -12.41 1.80
C LEU A 25 -3.35 -12.10 2.71
N ASP A 26 -2.87 -13.09 3.47
CA ASP A 26 -1.70 -12.94 4.33
C ASP A 26 -0.44 -12.67 3.50
N ARG A 27 -0.27 -13.39 2.38
CA ARG A 27 0.84 -13.17 1.44
C ARG A 27 0.80 -11.76 0.87
N GLU A 28 -0.36 -11.31 0.38
CA GLU A 28 -0.51 -9.98 -0.21
C GLU A 28 -0.23 -8.88 0.81
N SER A 29 -0.75 -9.03 2.03
CA SER A 29 -0.50 -8.10 3.14
C SER A 29 0.99 -7.98 3.46
N ASN A 30 1.73 -9.09 3.40
CA ASN A 30 3.19 -9.09 3.62
C ASN A 30 3.94 -8.41 2.46
N LEU A 31 3.51 -8.61 1.21
CA LEU A 31 4.11 -7.96 0.04
C LEU A 31 3.90 -6.44 0.09
N LEU A 32 2.68 -5.99 0.38
CA LEU A 32 2.37 -4.57 0.54
C LEU A 32 3.20 -3.94 1.66
N ARG A 33 3.32 -4.60 2.82
CA ARG A 33 4.17 -4.10 3.92
C ARG A 33 5.62 -3.91 3.47
N SER A 34 6.20 -4.89 2.77
CA SER A 34 7.58 -4.80 2.29
C SER A 34 7.76 -3.69 1.24
N ALA A 35 6.78 -3.51 0.35
CA ALA A 35 6.79 -2.43 -0.63
C ALA A 35 6.72 -1.04 0.05
N ILE A 36 5.84 -0.88 1.04
CA ILE A 36 5.71 0.35 1.84
C ILE A 36 7.03 0.69 2.54
N GLU A 37 7.68 -0.30 3.16
CA GLU A 37 8.97 -0.11 3.83
C GLU A 37 10.06 0.36 2.85
N LYS A 38 10.14 -0.28 1.67
CA LYS A 38 11.10 0.08 0.63
C LYS A 38 10.88 1.49 0.11
N THR A 39 9.65 1.84 -0.25
CA THR A 39 9.30 3.16 -0.76
C THR A 39 9.50 4.24 0.30
N ARG A 40 9.15 3.97 1.57
CA ARG A 40 9.47 4.88 2.68
C ARG A 40 10.97 5.14 2.80
N ALA A 41 11.81 4.12 2.65
CA ALA A 41 13.26 4.31 2.68
C ALA A 41 13.77 5.19 1.54
N GLN A 42 13.16 5.10 0.34
CA GLN A 42 13.49 5.96 -0.79
C GLN A 42 13.03 7.40 -0.55
N LEU A 43 11.81 7.60 -0.03
CA LEU A 43 11.31 8.91 0.37
C LEU A 43 12.24 9.60 1.37
N THR A 44 12.77 8.88 2.37
CA THR A 44 13.74 9.43 3.34
C THR A 44 14.98 10.04 2.66
N VAL A 45 15.42 9.51 1.51
CA VAL A 45 16.57 10.06 0.77
C VAL A 45 16.25 11.45 0.26
N PHE A 46 15.08 11.63 -0.38
CA PHE A 46 14.62 12.94 -0.84
C PHE A 46 14.37 13.89 0.33
N GLU A 47 13.69 13.40 1.39
CA GLU A 47 13.40 14.20 2.57
C GLU A 47 14.66 14.74 3.25
N THR A 48 15.70 13.91 3.33
CA THR A 48 16.99 14.32 3.89
C THR A 48 17.71 15.31 2.98
N LYS A 49 17.72 15.07 1.66
CA LYS A 49 18.37 15.93 0.67
C LYS A 49 17.79 17.35 0.66
N HIS A 50 16.47 17.46 0.79
CA HIS A 50 15.74 18.73 0.71
C HIS A 50 15.35 19.31 2.07
N ALA A 51 15.61 18.58 3.16
CA ALA A 51 15.20 18.93 4.53
C ALA A 51 13.69 19.25 4.62
N LEU A 52 12.86 18.49 3.90
CA LEU A 52 11.42 18.70 3.75
C LEU A 52 10.70 17.35 3.79
N SER A 53 9.58 17.22 4.49
CA SER A 53 8.82 15.96 4.51
C SER A 53 8.13 15.72 3.16
N SER A 54 7.94 14.46 2.78
CA SER A 54 7.30 14.11 1.51
C SER A 54 5.84 14.58 1.43
N ASP A 55 5.12 14.59 2.56
CA ASP A 55 3.75 15.13 2.65
C ASP A 55 3.72 16.64 2.33
N GLU A 56 4.62 17.42 2.94
CA GLU A 56 4.67 18.85 2.73
C GLU A 56 5.16 19.18 1.32
N PHE A 57 6.20 18.48 0.87
CA PHE A 57 6.69 18.55 -0.51
C PHE A 57 5.56 18.30 -1.51
N PHE A 58 4.82 17.20 -1.35
CA PHE A 58 3.80 16.81 -2.33
C PHE A 58 2.63 17.80 -2.38
N ARG A 59 2.23 18.38 -1.23
CA ARG A 59 1.25 19.48 -1.21
C ARG A 59 1.72 20.70 -2.00
N ARG A 60 3.00 21.08 -1.88
CA ARG A 60 3.59 22.18 -2.66
C ARG A 60 3.71 21.83 -4.13
N PHE A 61 4.10 20.60 -4.46
CA PHE A 61 4.22 20.11 -5.83
C PHE A 61 2.86 20.17 -6.55
N GLN A 62 1.80 19.68 -5.91
CA GLN A 62 0.44 19.77 -6.45
C GLN A 62 -0.06 21.21 -6.61
N ALA A 63 0.42 22.14 -5.80
CA ALA A 63 0.09 23.55 -5.90
C ALA A 63 0.93 24.31 -6.95
N GLY A 64 1.87 23.65 -7.63
CA GLY A 64 2.81 24.29 -8.56
C GLY A 64 3.80 25.22 -7.86
N GLN A 65 4.11 24.96 -6.58
CA GLN A 65 4.99 25.77 -5.73
C GLN A 65 6.40 25.17 -5.60
N THR A 66 6.73 24.19 -6.43
CA THR A 66 8.03 23.53 -6.50
C THR A 66 8.71 23.86 -7.82
N ASP A 67 10.00 23.54 -7.93
CA ASP A 67 10.65 23.56 -9.25
C ASP A 67 10.21 22.38 -10.12
N ASP A 68 10.52 22.45 -11.41
CA ASP A 68 10.26 21.38 -12.38
C ASP A 68 11.51 20.49 -12.57
N SER A 69 12.34 20.33 -11.53
CA SER A 69 13.51 19.46 -11.64
C SER A 69 13.11 17.99 -11.71
N ASP A 70 13.92 17.19 -12.41
CA ASP A 70 13.74 15.74 -12.49
C ASP A 70 13.63 15.10 -11.09
N ASP A 71 14.34 15.66 -10.11
CA ASP A 71 14.35 15.19 -8.73
C ASP A 71 12.99 15.36 -8.03
N PHE A 72 12.27 16.45 -8.30
CA PHE A 72 10.92 16.68 -7.79
C PHE A 72 9.87 15.85 -8.52
N VAL A 73 10.06 15.63 -9.83
CA VAL A 73 9.21 14.70 -10.59
C VAL A 73 9.33 13.28 -10.01
N ASP A 74 10.56 12.79 -9.82
CA ASP A 74 10.84 11.47 -9.26
C ASP A 74 10.30 11.33 -7.84
N TRP A 75 10.53 12.33 -6.99
CA TRP A 75 10.02 12.32 -5.62
C TRP A 75 8.48 12.30 -5.58
N SER A 76 7.82 13.05 -6.46
CA SER A 76 6.35 13.06 -6.56
C SER A 76 5.82 11.68 -6.95
N GLY A 77 6.48 10.99 -7.89
CA GLY A 77 6.13 9.65 -8.31
C GLY A 77 6.29 8.64 -7.18
N GLU A 78 7.41 8.68 -6.46
CA GLU A 78 7.65 7.76 -5.34
C GLU A 78 6.64 7.97 -4.20
N TYR A 79 6.25 9.22 -3.94
CA TYR A 79 5.23 9.52 -2.93
C TYR A 79 3.83 9.08 -3.37
N GLN A 80 3.48 9.21 -4.65
CA GLN A 80 2.23 8.66 -5.18
C GLN A 80 2.17 7.13 -5.03
N ILE A 81 3.27 6.44 -5.33
CA ILE A 81 3.39 4.99 -5.12
C ILE A 81 3.17 4.66 -3.64
N TYR A 82 3.82 5.38 -2.73
CA TYR A 82 3.64 5.20 -1.29
C TYR A 82 2.17 5.30 -0.85
N LEU A 83 1.47 6.34 -1.30
CA LEU A 83 0.06 6.57 -0.98
C LEU A 83 -0.83 5.44 -1.52
N SER A 84 -0.60 5.00 -2.75
CA SER A 84 -1.35 3.89 -3.36
C SER A 84 -1.13 2.57 -2.60
N LEU A 85 0.09 2.29 -2.15
CA LEU A 85 0.39 1.10 -1.35
C LEU A 85 -0.30 1.15 0.02
N LEU A 86 -0.32 2.32 0.68
CA LEU A 86 -1.04 2.51 1.94
C LEU A 86 -2.55 2.31 1.78
N GLU A 87 -3.14 2.82 0.71
CA GLU A 87 -4.56 2.64 0.40
C GLU A 87 -4.90 1.15 0.26
N GLN A 88 -4.11 0.40 -0.53
CA GLN A 88 -4.28 -1.04 -0.71
C GLN A 88 -4.11 -1.82 0.61
N ALA A 89 -3.10 -1.46 1.41
CA ALA A 89 -2.85 -2.12 2.69
C ALA A 89 -4.00 -1.88 3.69
N ASN A 90 -4.55 -0.66 3.71
CA ASN A 90 -5.72 -0.33 4.53
C ASN A 90 -6.96 -1.09 4.07
N ALA A 91 -7.18 -1.23 2.76
CA ALA A 91 -8.29 -2.00 2.23
C ALA A 91 -8.26 -3.48 2.66
N LEU A 92 -7.07 -4.08 2.74
CA LEU A 92 -6.90 -5.47 3.19
C LEU A 92 -6.98 -5.65 4.71
N LYS A 93 -6.61 -4.63 5.50
CA LYS A 93 -6.60 -4.70 6.97
C LYS A 93 -7.97 -5.05 7.58
N ASP A 94 -9.04 -4.65 6.91
CA ASP A 94 -10.41 -4.81 7.40
C ASP A 94 -11.14 -6.05 6.83
N VAL A 95 -10.45 -6.89 6.04
CA VAL A 95 -11.03 -8.08 5.42
C VAL A 95 -10.96 -9.28 6.37
N VAL A 96 -12.13 -9.86 6.66
CA VAL A 96 -12.24 -11.11 7.44
C VAL A 96 -12.86 -12.21 6.57
N VAL A 97 -12.16 -13.34 6.45
CA VAL A 97 -12.68 -14.56 5.80
C VAL A 97 -13.49 -15.35 6.82
N CYS A 98 -14.76 -15.59 6.53
CA CYS A 98 -15.60 -16.40 7.40
C CYS A 98 -15.28 -17.89 7.29
N LYS A 99 -15.21 -18.53 8.46
CA LYS A 99 -15.05 -19.99 8.58
C LYS A 99 -16.35 -20.69 8.17
#